data_AF-A0A961J0T2-F1
#
_entry.id   AF-A0A961J0T2-F1
#
_cell.length_a   1.000
_cell.length_b   1.000
_cell.length_c   1.000
_cell.angle_alpha   90.00
_cell.angle_beta   90.00
_cell.angle_gamma   90.00
#
_symmetry.space_group_name_H-M   'P 1'
#
loop_
_entity.id
_entity.type
_entity.pdbx_description
1 polymer ?
#
loop_
_entity_poly.entity_id
_entity_poly.type
_entity_poly.pdbx_seq_one_letter_code
_entity_poly.pdbx_strand_id
1 'polypeptide(L)'
;MIDRRFFVAGALAMTVAAAPARAQHQDLGLAEDDGTAPPQRRWMMEDSYGNVVTNEDMLGKFTLIYFGYTGCPDVCPTTLSVIAEAMDALG
;
A
#
# COMPACT_ATOMS: atom_id res chain seq x y z
N MET A 1 -42.20 -29.54 -9.10
CA MET A 1 -42.72 -28.90 -7.87
C MET A 1 -41.69 -29.14 -6.77
N ILE A 2 -40.83 -28.15 -6.53
CA ILE A 2 -39.74 -28.21 -5.55
C ILE A 2 -40.31 -27.74 -4.21
N ASP A 3 -40.30 -28.63 -3.21
CA ASP A 3 -41.05 -28.50 -1.96
C ASP A 3 -40.45 -27.41 -1.04
N ARG A 4 -41.30 -26.49 -0.55
CA ARG A 4 -40.95 -25.38 0.38
C ARG A 4 -40.20 -25.84 1.65
N ARG A 5 -40.28 -27.13 1.94
CA ARG A 5 -39.69 -27.84 3.08
C ARG A 5 -38.17 -27.97 2.98
N PHE A 6 -37.65 -28.12 1.76
CA PHE A 6 -36.20 -28.13 1.52
C PHE A 6 -35.56 -26.76 1.77
N PHE A 7 -36.30 -25.68 1.53
CA PHE A 7 -35.81 -24.32 1.73
C PHE A 7 -35.69 -23.95 3.23
N VAL A 8 -36.60 -24.42 4.07
CA VAL A 8 -36.59 -24.14 5.52
C VAL A 8 -35.48 -24.92 6.24
N ALA A 9 -35.18 -26.15 5.81
CA ALA A 9 -34.07 -26.93 6.37
C ALA A 9 -32.69 -26.39 5.97
N GLY A 10 -32.55 -25.84 4.76
CA GLY A 10 -31.31 -25.22 4.30
C GLY A 10 -30.96 -23.92 5.04
N ALA A 11 -31.97 -23.15 5.49
CA ALA A 11 -31.76 -21.89 6.20
C ALA A 11 -31.24 -22.06 7.64
N LEU A 12 -31.42 -23.23 8.26
CA LEU A 12 -31.02 -23.46 9.66
C LEU A 12 -29.54 -23.83 9.82
N ALA A 13 -28.83 -24.14 8.72
CA ALA A 13 -27.42 -24.55 8.76
C ALA A 13 -26.42 -23.38 8.62
N MET A 14 -26.89 -22.14 8.49
CA MET A 14 -26.03 -21.00 8.12
C MET A 14 -25.84 -19.97 9.26
N THR A 15 -25.98 -20.37 10.52
CA THR A 15 -25.74 -19.48 11.69
C THR A 15 -24.48 -19.81 12.50
N VAL A 16 -23.63 -20.76 12.07
CA VAL A 16 -22.35 -21.07 12.74
C VAL A 16 -21.18 -20.87 11.79
N ALA A 17 -20.89 -19.60 11.50
CA ALA A 17 -19.57 -19.15 11.10
C ALA A 17 -19.31 -17.75 11.69
N ALA A 18 -19.54 -17.63 13.00
CA ALA A 18 -18.97 -16.55 13.80
C ALA A 18 -17.47 -16.83 13.99
N ALA A 19 -16.66 -16.47 12.99
CA ALA A 19 -15.25 -16.19 13.19
C ALA A 19 -15.08 -14.68 13.04
N PRO A 20 -14.59 -13.95 14.06
CA PRO A 20 -14.19 -12.58 13.84
C PRO A 20 -12.95 -12.63 12.97
N ALA A 21 -13.09 -12.33 11.67
CA ALA A 21 -11.96 -11.93 10.82
C ALA A 21 -11.51 -10.50 11.20
N ARG A 22 -11.28 -10.26 12.49
CA ARG A 22 -10.67 -9.04 13.01
C ARG A 22 -9.27 -9.42 13.48
N ALA A 23 -8.29 -8.72 12.91
CA ALA A 23 -6.87 -8.75 13.20
C ALA A 23 -6.03 -9.82 12.48
N GLN A 24 -5.96 -9.71 11.14
CA GLN A 24 -4.73 -10.02 10.40
C GLN A 24 -4.07 -8.72 9.94
N HIS A 25 -3.88 -7.75 10.84
CA HIS A 25 -2.79 -6.80 10.64
C HIS A 25 -1.54 -7.55 11.09
N GLN A 26 -0.82 -8.14 10.13
CA GLN A 26 0.57 -8.47 10.36
C GLN A 26 1.26 -7.15 10.69
N ASP A 27 1.66 -7.05 11.95
CA ASP A 27 2.61 -6.09 12.45
C ASP A 27 3.89 -6.29 11.62
N LEU A 28 3.94 -5.63 10.45
CA LEU A 28 5.17 -5.32 9.76
C LEU A 28 6.02 -4.71 10.86
N GLY A 29 7.08 -5.37 11.29
CA GLY A 29 7.94 -4.91 12.38
C GLY A 29 8.63 -3.59 12.02
N LEU A 30 7.84 -2.53 11.96
CA LEU A 30 8.25 -1.16 11.82
C LEU A 30 8.88 -0.84 13.16
N ALA A 31 10.16 -0.52 13.12
CA ALA A 31 10.88 -0.05 14.30
C ALA A 31 10.02 1.03 14.98
N GLU A 32 9.83 0.90 16.29
CA GLU A 32 9.30 2.02 17.10
C GLU A 32 10.21 3.22 16.84
N ASP A 33 9.61 4.28 16.30
CA ASP A 33 10.30 5.54 16.02
C ASP A 33 10.69 6.16 17.37
N ASP A 34 11.96 6.01 17.75
CA ASP A 34 12.55 6.59 18.96
C ASP A 34 12.81 8.11 18.81
N GLY A 35 12.29 8.71 17.73
CA GLY A 35 12.50 10.10 17.34
C GLY A 35 13.91 10.39 16.85
N THR A 36 14.83 9.41 16.83
CA THR A 36 16.19 9.56 16.33
C THR A 36 16.25 9.06 14.90
N ALA A 37 15.91 9.94 13.96
CA ALA A 37 16.10 9.64 12.55
C ALA A 37 17.58 9.32 12.28
N PRO A 38 17.90 8.18 11.65
CA PRO A 38 19.28 7.89 11.26
C PRO A 38 19.79 9.01 10.34
N PRO A 39 21.11 9.28 10.35
CA PRO A 39 21.66 10.29 9.46
C PRO A 39 21.28 9.95 8.01
N GLN A 40 20.62 10.89 7.34
CA GLN A 40 20.22 10.74 5.94
C GLN A 40 21.48 10.45 5.11
N ARG A 41 21.52 9.29 4.45
CA ARG A 41 22.64 8.95 3.56
C ARG A 41 22.48 9.76 2.27
N ARG A 42 23.53 10.47 1.88
CA ARG A 42 23.56 11.19 0.61
C ARG A 42 23.40 10.19 -0.54
N TRP A 43 22.47 10.49 -1.44
CA TRP A 43 22.31 9.78 -2.69
C TRP A 43 22.30 10.77 -3.86
N MET A 44 22.68 10.28 -5.03
CA MET A 44 22.75 11.03 -6.27
C MET A 44 22.23 10.14 -7.39
N MET A 45 21.30 10.66 -8.18
CA MET A 45 20.68 9.97 -9.30
C MET A 45 20.56 10.93 -10.48
N GLU A 46 20.41 10.37 -11.68
CA GLU A 46 20.04 11.14 -12.87
C GLU A 46 18.52 11.10 -13.02
N ASP A 47 17.91 12.24 -13.29
CA ASP A 47 16.48 12.33 -13.60
C ASP A 47 16.18 11.84 -15.04
N SER A 48 14.90 11.84 -15.42
CA SER A 48 14.47 11.43 -16.77
C SER A 48 14.94 12.37 -17.91
N TYR A 49 15.50 13.53 -17.57
CA TYR A 49 16.04 14.51 -18.51
C TYR A 49 17.58 14.52 -18.55
N GLY A 50 18.24 13.71 -17.71
CA GLY A 50 19.70 13.63 -17.60
C GLY A 50 20.32 14.64 -16.63
N ASN A 51 19.54 15.32 -15.80
CA ASN A 51 20.07 16.19 -14.75
C ASN A 51 20.45 15.37 -13.51
N VAL A 52 21.52 15.78 -12.84
CA VAL A 52 21.90 15.22 -11.55
C VAL A 52 21.00 15.79 -10.46
N VAL A 53 20.35 14.90 -9.71
CA VAL A 53 19.51 15.22 -8.55
C VAL A 53 19.99 14.49 -7.30
N THR A 54 19.89 15.15 -6.16
CA THR A 54 20.33 14.66 -4.85
C THR A 54 19.22 14.76 -3.81
N ASN A 55 19.44 14.14 -2.65
CA ASN A 55 18.52 14.26 -1.52
C ASN A 55 18.42 15.68 -0.95
N GLU A 56 19.41 16.55 -1.21
CA GLU A 56 19.40 17.95 -0.77
C GLU A 56 18.37 18.78 -1.55
N ASP A 57 18.10 18.42 -2.81
CA ASP A 57 17.13 19.09 -3.68
C ASP A 57 15.67 18.84 -3.25
N MET A 58 15.45 17.85 -2.38
CA MET A 58 14.13 17.44 -1.87
C MET A 58 13.84 17.96 -0.45
N LEU A 59 14.75 18.75 0.14
CA LEU A 59 14.57 19.31 1.48
C LEU A 59 13.44 20.35 1.52
N GLY A 60 12.74 20.40 2.65
CA GLY A 60 11.66 21.38 2.89
C GLY A 60 10.35 21.08 2.17
N LYS A 61 10.24 19.94 1.47
CA LYS A 61 9.02 19.47 0.83
C LYS A 61 8.68 18.05 1.31
N PHE A 62 7.40 17.75 1.44
CA PHE A 62 6.98 16.36 1.64
C PHE A 62 7.33 15.56 0.39
N THR A 63 8.15 14.52 0.56
CA THR A 63 8.72 13.76 -0.54
C THR A 63 8.39 12.29 -0.36
N LEU A 64 7.70 11.71 -1.34
CA LEU A 64 7.42 10.28 -1.44
C LEU A 64 8.38 9.65 -2.45
N ILE A 65 9.13 8.62 -2.03
CA ILE A 65 10.06 7.88 -2.90
C ILE A 65 9.49 6.48 -3.15
N TYR A 66 9.35 6.12 -4.43
CA TYR A 66 8.92 4.79 -4.87
C TYR A 66 10.02 4.14 -5.71
N PHE A 67 10.36 2.89 -5.39
CA PHE A 67 11.34 2.10 -6.13
C PHE A 67 10.63 1.08 -7.03
N GLY A 68 10.88 1.17 -8.33
CA GLY A 68 10.29 0.29 -9.34
C GLY A 68 11.15 0.20 -10.60
N TYR A 69 10.67 -0.52 -11.61
CA TYR A 69 11.35 -0.68 -12.89
C TYR A 69 10.32 -0.74 -14.03
N THR A 70 10.71 -0.29 -15.22
CA THR A 70 9.79 -0.10 -16.37
C THR A 70 9.26 -1.39 -16.99
N GLY A 71 9.95 -2.51 -16.80
CA GLY A 71 9.55 -3.83 -17.30
C GLY A 71 8.59 -4.61 -16.39
N CYS A 72 8.11 -3.99 -15.31
CA CYS A 72 7.28 -4.63 -14.31
C CYS A 72 5.82 -4.70 -14.81
N PRO A 73 5.26 -5.90 -15.03
CA PRO A 73 4.03 -6.03 -15.81
C PRO A 73 2.73 -5.73 -15.05
N ASP A 74 2.75 -5.56 -13.72
CA ASP A 74 1.50 -5.48 -12.94
C ASP A 74 1.60 -4.54 -11.72
N VAL A 75 2.34 -4.93 -10.69
CA VAL A 75 2.32 -4.19 -9.41
C VAL A 75 2.85 -2.76 -9.53
N CYS A 76 3.81 -2.52 -10.42
CA CYS A 76 4.42 -1.21 -10.57
C CYS A 76 3.50 -0.17 -11.22
N PRO A 77 2.88 -0.44 -12.40
CA PRO A 77 1.91 0.50 -12.97
C PRO A 77 0.68 0.70 -12.07
N THR A 78 0.23 -0.35 -11.37
CA THR A 78 -0.88 -0.26 -10.42
C THR A 78 -0.52 0.65 -9.24
N THR A 79 0.65 0.45 -8.64
CA THR A 79 1.11 1.28 -7.51
C THR A 79 1.29 2.75 -7.90
N LEU A 80 1.89 3.02 -9.07
CA LEU A 80 2.04 4.39 -9.57
C LEU A 80 0.69 5.09 -9.77
N SER A 81 -0.34 4.36 -10.20
CA SER A 81 -1.70 4.90 -10.36
C SER A 81 -2.30 5.31 -9.02
N VAL A 82 -2.13 4.48 -7.98
CA VAL A 82 -2.58 4.80 -6.61
C VAL A 82 -1.84 6.01 -6.05
N ILE A 83 -0.53 6.11 -6.29
CA ILE A 83 0.28 7.25 -5.86
C ILE A 83 -0.20 8.54 -6.54
N ALA A 84 -0.48 8.50 -7.85
CA ALA A 84 -0.98 9.67 -8.58
C ALA A 84 -2.30 10.18 -7.97
N GLU A 85 -3.26 9.28 -7.71
CA GLU A 85 -4.52 9.62 -7.06
C GLU A 85 -4.31 10.22 -5.65
N ALA A 86 -3.38 9.66 -4.87
CA ALA A 86 -3.04 10.18 -3.55
C ALA A 86 -2.42 11.57 -3.60
N MET A 87 -1.57 11.86 -4.59
CA MET A 87 -0.98 13.19 -4.79
C MET A 87 -2.04 14.22 -5.20
N ASP A 88 -2.95 13.86 -6.10
CA ASP A 88 -4.07 14.74 -6.51
C ASP A 88 -4.97 15.10 -5.32
N ALA A 89 -5.14 14.20 -4.35
CA ALA A 89 -5.91 14.44 -3.13
C ALA A 89 -5.19 15.35 -2.12
N LEU A 90 -3.86 15.46 -2.18
CA LEU A 90 -3.05 16.24 -1.23
C LEU A 90 -2.74 17.68 -1.70
N GLY A 91 -2.78 17.94 -3.02
CA GLY A 91 -2.60 19.28 -3.61
C GLY A 91 -1.14 19.71 -3.75
#